data_AF-A0A924DCU2-F1
#
_entry.id   AF-A0A924DCU2-F1
#
_cell.length_a   1.000
_cell.length_b   1.000
_cell.length_c   1.000
_cell.angle_alpha   90.00
_cell.angle_beta   90.00
_cell.angle_gamma   90.00
#
_symmetry.space_group_name_H-M   'P 1'
#
loop_
_entity.id
_entity.type
_entity.pdbx_description
1 polymer ?
#
loop_
_entity_poly.entity_id
_entity_poly.type
_entity_poly.pdbx_seq_one_letter_code
_entity_poly.pdbx_strand_id
1 'polypeptide(L)'
;MQIKEFQAETLKECLQKVREAMGGDAVILETRKVRKGGVLGWGMKEAVLVVAATGVTVQSDAARKPEPRVPQREAALVGSNRKDGHTPAFAEATRQKSAEMLAAVRKEKSPAVSSAMARNTYAAQQETNSSRSHTPAHSNVLERSASLTSQLVSQEAHDPDAVRLARLQNAISQIAQTSETETSPAPRPTSFSSSKETQQEIREADRIAGLEKALYEIREGLTALRHQQEKQEKAVTAVVQTVSPSHSGTYAKVKAQTPAEESGFPALYELLLDTGVSPELTRELLDELPSMDAWSEEAREHLSRSALRDVIARRVPAAGGIRLTPGRTKAIALIGPTGVGKTTTIAKLAAHFSLVERKRVALITVDTYRIAAVEQLKNYAQIIDIPIGVAYDSTEIPAALQQFADFDLVLIDTAGRSQKNIAQVGELKEMLSAVSCETHLVMSAHMKEKDMLEAIQRFSGARVDHVIFSKLDETNSYGTLLNVLDKAGVPVSYLTTGQKVPEDIETADGKRLAEMILG
;
A
#
# COMPACT_ATOMS: atom_id res chain seq x y z
N MET A 1 -6.65 -15.70 -32.50
CA MET A 1 -6.97 -14.44 -31.80
C MET A 1 -7.65 -13.50 -32.78
N GLN A 2 -8.93 -13.16 -32.58
CA GLN A 2 -9.61 -12.13 -33.37
C GLN A 2 -9.66 -10.85 -32.55
N ILE A 3 -9.21 -9.73 -33.10
CA ILE A 3 -9.26 -8.41 -32.44
C ILE A 3 -10.24 -7.53 -33.21
N LYS A 4 -11.11 -6.80 -32.49
CA LYS A 4 -12.03 -5.82 -33.07
C LYS A 4 -12.13 -4.58 -32.20
N GLU A 5 -12.32 -3.43 -32.85
CA GLU A 5 -12.58 -2.16 -32.19
C GLU A 5 -14.08 -1.84 -32.18
N PHE A 6 -14.57 -1.36 -31.06
CA PHE A 6 -15.95 -0.95 -30.83
C PHE A 6 -15.98 0.50 -30.36
N GLN A 7 -17.00 1.23 -30.76
CA GLN A 7 -17.18 2.63 -30.37
C GLN A 7 -18.64 2.92 -30.01
N ALA A 8 -18.85 3.63 -28.91
CA ALA A 8 -20.17 4.14 -28.49
C ALA A 8 -20.06 5.44 -27.69
N GLU A 9 -21.18 6.12 -27.41
CA GLU A 9 -21.18 7.36 -26.63
C GLU A 9 -20.84 7.09 -25.14
N THR A 10 -21.18 5.89 -24.64
CA THR A 10 -20.86 5.45 -23.29
C THR A 10 -20.09 4.13 -23.29
N LEU A 11 -19.31 3.88 -22.24
CA LEU A 11 -18.62 2.59 -22.06
C LEU A 11 -19.63 1.43 -21.98
N LYS A 12 -20.79 1.63 -21.35
CA LYS A 12 -21.85 0.63 -21.22
C LYS A 12 -22.35 0.16 -22.58
N GLU A 13 -22.67 1.09 -23.48
CA GLU A 13 -23.07 0.75 -24.86
C GLU A 13 -21.92 0.09 -25.64
N CYS A 14 -20.68 0.52 -25.41
CA CYS A 14 -19.52 -0.04 -26.10
C CYS A 14 -19.28 -1.51 -25.69
N LEU A 15 -19.37 -1.82 -24.39
CA LEU A 15 -19.28 -3.18 -23.87
C LEU A 15 -20.46 -4.06 -24.29
N GLN A 16 -21.65 -3.49 -24.46
CA GLN A 16 -22.78 -4.22 -25.03
C GLN A 16 -22.50 -4.63 -26.48
N LYS A 17 -21.96 -3.72 -27.31
CA LYS A 17 -21.54 -4.04 -28.68
C LYS A 17 -20.44 -5.11 -28.74
N VAL A 18 -19.48 -5.07 -27.80
CA VAL A 18 -18.46 -6.11 -27.68
C VAL A 18 -19.12 -7.47 -27.39
N ARG A 19 -20.02 -7.52 -26.41
CA ARG A 19 -20.71 -8.77 -26.02
C ARG A 19 -21.58 -9.34 -27.14
N GLU A 20 -22.30 -8.48 -27.87
CA GLU A 20 -23.14 -8.88 -29.01
C GLU A 20 -22.30 -9.40 -30.19
N ALA A 21 -21.14 -8.79 -30.46
CA ALA A 21 -20.32 -9.11 -31.64
C ALA A 21 -19.23 -10.17 -31.40
N MET A 22 -18.80 -10.37 -30.16
CA MET A 22 -17.68 -11.24 -29.79
C MET A 22 -18.01 -12.26 -28.69
N GLY A 23 -19.21 -12.22 -28.11
CA GLY A 23 -19.64 -13.14 -27.05
C GLY A 23 -19.18 -12.72 -25.65
N GLY A 24 -19.55 -13.52 -24.65
CA GLY A 24 -19.23 -13.26 -23.23
C GLY A 24 -17.76 -13.41 -22.87
N ASP A 25 -16.99 -14.13 -23.69
CA ASP A 25 -15.58 -14.49 -23.44
C ASP A 25 -14.58 -13.52 -24.08
N ALA A 26 -15.05 -12.37 -24.56
CA ALA A 26 -14.20 -11.34 -25.16
C ALA A 26 -13.39 -10.61 -24.08
N VAL A 27 -12.07 -10.56 -24.24
CA VAL A 27 -11.15 -9.84 -23.36
C VAL A 27 -10.95 -8.43 -23.89
N ILE A 28 -11.15 -7.42 -23.06
CA ILE A 28 -10.87 -6.02 -23.41
C ILE A 28 -9.37 -5.77 -23.28
N LEU A 29 -8.73 -5.40 -24.39
CA LEU A 29 -7.29 -5.10 -24.44
C LEU A 29 -7.01 -3.63 -24.14
N GLU A 30 -7.84 -2.73 -24.66
CA GLU A 30 -7.64 -1.30 -24.53
C GLU A 30 -8.98 -0.59 -24.46
N THR A 31 -9.08 0.43 -23.60
CA THR A 31 -10.22 1.35 -23.57
C THR A 31 -9.70 2.78 -23.56
N ARG A 32 -10.13 3.58 -24.53
CA ARG A 32 -9.74 4.99 -24.61
C ARG A 32 -10.94 5.87 -24.91
N LYS A 33 -10.97 7.05 -24.30
CA LYS A 33 -11.92 8.09 -24.68
C LYS A 33 -11.46 8.71 -25.98
N VAL A 34 -12.33 8.70 -26.98
CA VAL A 34 -12.09 9.31 -28.29
C VAL A 34 -13.15 10.36 -28.53
N ARG A 35 -12.75 11.49 -29.10
CA ARG A 35 -13.69 12.51 -29.55
C ARG A 35 -14.04 12.23 -31.00
N LYS A 36 -15.32 12.06 -31.32
CA LYS A 36 -15.77 11.74 -32.68
C LYS A 36 -16.57 12.88 -33.27
N GLY A 37 -16.17 13.30 -34.47
CA GLY A 37 -16.94 14.21 -35.32
C GLY A 37 -16.77 15.68 -34.95
N GLY A 38 -16.62 16.51 -35.98
CA GLY A 38 -16.38 17.95 -35.91
C GLY A 38 -15.38 18.33 -36.98
N VAL A 39 -15.83 18.99 -38.05
CA VAL A 39 -14.90 19.65 -38.98
C VAL A 39 -14.30 20.82 -38.20
N LEU A 40 -12.97 20.87 -38.10
CA LEU A 40 -12.23 21.88 -37.32
C LEU A 40 -12.54 21.95 -35.79
N GLY A 41 -13.00 20.85 -35.19
CA GLY A 41 -12.96 20.69 -33.73
C GLY A 41 -14.11 21.29 -32.91
N TRP A 42 -15.19 21.74 -33.55
CA TRP A 42 -16.43 22.13 -32.86
C TRP A 42 -17.45 21.00 -32.87
N GLY A 43 -18.08 20.75 -31.71
CA GLY A 43 -19.12 19.71 -31.54
C GLY A 43 -18.62 18.31 -31.21
N MET A 44 -17.37 18.17 -30.72
CA MET A 44 -16.80 16.89 -30.32
C MET A 44 -17.61 16.24 -29.19
N LYS A 45 -18.42 15.23 -29.52
CA LYS A 45 -19.03 14.36 -28.51
C LYS A 45 -17.98 13.39 -27.98
N GLU A 46 -17.95 13.23 -26.66
CA GLU A 46 -17.14 12.18 -26.04
C GLU A 46 -17.71 10.82 -26.43
N ALA A 47 -16.85 9.95 -26.94
CA ALA A 47 -17.16 8.56 -27.22
C ALA A 47 -16.10 7.68 -26.56
N VAL A 48 -16.45 6.43 -26.29
CA VAL A 48 -15.54 5.42 -25.74
C VAL A 48 -15.22 4.43 -26.84
N LEU A 49 -13.93 4.24 -27.11
CA LEU A 49 -13.41 3.20 -27.99
C LEU A 49 -12.85 2.06 -27.16
N VAL A 50 -13.28 0.84 -27.46
CA VAL A 50 -12.90 -0.39 -26.77
C VAL A 50 -12.32 -1.35 -27.81
N VAL A 51 -11.09 -1.80 -27.60
CA VAL A 51 -10.47 -2.86 -28.39
C VAL A 51 -10.64 -4.18 -27.64
N ALA A 52 -11.28 -5.15 -28.25
CA ALA A 52 -11.58 -6.45 -27.65
C ALA A 52 -11.00 -7.59 -28.50
N ALA A 53 -10.60 -8.68 -27.84
CA ALA A 53 -10.07 -9.87 -28.49
C ALA A 53 -10.73 -11.16 -27.99
N THR A 54 -10.91 -12.13 -28.90
CA THR A 54 -11.36 -13.50 -28.59
C THR A 54 -10.30 -14.53 -28.93
N GLY A 55 -10.30 -15.65 -28.18
CA GLY A 55 -9.28 -16.69 -28.28
C GLY A 55 -7.97 -16.34 -27.57
N VAL A 56 -8.04 -15.49 -26.54
CA VAL A 56 -6.95 -15.32 -25.57
C VAL A 56 -7.13 -16.39 -24.51
N THR A 57 -6.21 -17.35 -24.43
CA THR A 57 -6.23 -18.37 -23.37
C THR A 57 -5.75 -17.72 -22.08
N VAL A 58 -6.67 -17.13 -21.33
CA VAL A 58 -6.45 -16.80 -19.92
C VAL A 58 -6.54 -18.12 -19.16
N GLN A 59 -5.42 -18.59 -18.60
CA GLN A 59 -5.45 -19.70 -17.66
C GLN A 59 -6.26 -19.25 -16.44
N SER A 60 -7.53 -19.65 -16.41
CA SER A 60 -8.43 -19.48 -15.27
C SER A 60 -8.75 -20.88 -14.73
N ASP A 61 -8.22 -21.20 -13.56
CA ASP A 61 -8.51 -22.46 -12.84
C ASP A 61 -9.90 -22.44 -12.19
N ALA A 62 -10.91 -21.92 -12.89
CA ALA A 62 -12.26 -21.72 -12.38
C ALA A 62 -13.28 -22.59 -13.13
N ALA A 63 -13.05 -23.91 -13.14
CA ALA A 63 -14.07 -24.89 -13.56
C ALA A 63 -13.87 -26.28 -12.94
N ARG A 64 -13.99 -26.40 -11.61
CA ARG A 64 -14.38 -27.66 -10.97
C ARG A 64 -15.57 -27.42 -10.06
N LYS A 65 -16.74 -27.89 -10.49
CA LYS A 65 -17.96 -27.97 -9.69
C LYS A 65 -17.74 -28.99 -8.55
N PRO A 66 -18.01 -28.67 -7.27
CA PRO A 66 -17.93 -29.66 -6.22
C PRO A 66 -19.14 -30.59 -6.25
N GLU A 67 -18.89 -31.90 -6.24
CA GLU A 67 -19.93 -32.94 -6.05
C GLU A 67 -20.47 -32.94 -4.61
N PRO A 68 -21.74 -33.33 -4.38
CA PRO A 68 -22.36 -33.26 -3.06
C PRO A 68 -21.91 -34.44 -2.18
N ARG A 69 -21.36 -34.12 -0.99
CA ARG A 69 -21.06 -35.12 0.05
C ARG A 69 -22.28 -35.36 0.94
N VAL A 70 -22.66 -36.64 1.09
CA VAL A 70 -23.70 -37.15 2.00
C VAL A 70 -23.19 -37.09 3.45
N PRO A 71 -24.00 -36.65 4.44
CA PRO A 71 -23.54 -36.51 5.83
C PRO A 71 -23.57 -37.84 6.57
N GLN A 72 -22.45 -38.21 7.20
CA GLN A 72 -22.39 -39.25 8.23
C GLN A 72 -22.56 -38.61 9.61
N ARG A 73 -23.46 -39.19 10.41
CA ARG A 73 -23.80 -38.79 11.78
C ARG A 73 -22.68 -39.20 12.74
N GLU A 74 -22.15 -38.26 13.52
CA GLU A 74 -21.48 -38.55 14.79
C GLU A 74 -22.47 -38.49 15.94
N ALA A 75 -22.52 -39.57 16.72
CA ALA A 75 -23.32 -39.70 17.93
C ALA A 75 -22.55 -39.12 19.12
N ALA A 76 -23.24 -38.28 19.90
CA ALA A 76 -22.77 -37.73 21.16
C ALA A 76 -22.56 -38.83 22.22
N LEU A 77 -21.48 -38.72 22.99
CA LEU A 77 -21.28 -39.42 24.25
C LEU A 77 -21.01 -38.39 25.35
N VAL A 78 -22.06 -38.09 26.10
CA VAL A 78 -21.99 -37.62 27.49
C VAL A 78 -22.18 -38.86 28.36
N GLY A 79 -21.23 -39.12 29.26
CA GLY A 79 -21.30 -40.25 30.18
C GLY A 79 -20.42 -40.02 31.40
N SER A 80 -21.04 -39.50 32.45
CA SER A 80 -20.49 -39.33 33.79
C SER A 80 -20.25 -40.66 34.53
N ASN A 81 -19.27 -40.60 35.44
CA ASN A 81 -19.21 -41.21 36.78
C ASN A 81 -18.71 -42.66 37.01
N ARG A 82 -17.64 -42.68 37.83
CA ARG A 82 -17.39 -43.47 39.06
C ARG A 82 -17.10 -44.98 38.95
N LYS A 83 -15.96 -45.34 39.54
CA LYS A 83 -15.64 -46.66 40.11
C LYS A 83 -15.85 -46.61 41.64
N ASP A 84 -16.51 -47.61 42.21
CA ASP A 84 -15.88 -48.67 43.02
C ASP A 84 -16.92 -49.49 43.81
N GLY A 85 -16.73 -50.82 43.84
CA GLY A 85 -17.20 -51.70 44.93
C GLY A 85 -18.12 -52.88 44.56
N HIS A 86 -17.54 -54.01 44.15
CA HIS A 86 -17.73 -55.39 44.67
C HIS A 86 -17.53 -56.53 43.63
N THR A 87 -16.89 -57.58 44.14
CA THR A 87 -16.35 -58.87 43.65
C THR A 87 -17.40 -59.95 43.26
N PRO A 88 -17.04 -61.21 42.90
CA PRO A 88 -16.02 -61.73 41.96
C PRO A 88 -16.49 -62.93 41.07
N ALA A 89 -15.58 -63.40 40.19
CA ALA A 89 -15.38 -64.79 39.71
C ALA A 89 -16.01 -65.28 38.37
N PHE A 90 -15.17 -66.06 37.66
CA PHE A 90 -15.39 -67.14 36.66
C PHE A 90 -15.05 -66.92 35.16
N ALA A 91 -14.17 -67.83 34.67
CA ALA A 91 -13.84 -68.26 33.29
C ALA A 91 -13.18 -67.22 32.35
N GLU A 92 -11.95 -67.36 31.83
CA GLU A 92 -11.18 -68.47 31.21
C GLU A 92 -11.76 -69.02 29.89
N ALA A 93 -10.86 -69.13 28.89
CA ALA A 93 -10.97 -69.76 27.57
C ALA A 93 -11.74 -68.96 26.49
N THR A 94 -11.19 -68.70 25.29
CA THR A 94 -10.47 -69.68 24.46
C THR A 94 -9.48 -69.02 23.48
N ARG A 95 -8.29 -69.62 23.45
CA ARG A 95 -7.17 -69.47 22.52
C ARG A 95 -7.41 -70.24 21.20
N GLN A 96 -6.79 -69.72 20.13
CA GLN A 96 -6.08 -70.45 19.06
C GLN A 96 -6.82 -71.25 17.98
N LYS A 97 -6.35 -71.01 16.75
CA LYS A 97 -5.95 -71.94 15.64
C LYS A 97 -6.40 -71.31 14.31
N SER A 98 -5.66 -71.28 13.20
CA SER A 98 -4.53 -72.05 12.66
C SER A 98 -4.10 -71.31 11.37
N ALA A 99 -2.85 -70.91 11.14
CA ALA A 99 -1.74 -71.72 10.62
C ALA A 99 -2.03 -72.51 9.32
N GLU A 100 -1.29 -72.13 8.27
CA GLU A 100 -0.80 -72.95 7.14
C GLU A 100 -1.76 -73.35 6.02
N MET A 101 -1.55 -72.81 4.80
CA MET A 101 -1.42 -73.64 3.59
C MET A 101 -0.80 -72.90 2.39
N LEU A 102 0.43 -73.30 2.05
CA LEU A 102 1.02 -73.45 0.71
C LEU A 102 1.42 -72.23 -0.17
N ALA A 103 2.75 -72.11 -0.29
CA ALA A 103 3.49 -71.67 -1.47
C ALA A 103 3.45 -72.71 -2.61
N ALA A 104 3.55 -72.26 -3.87
CA ALA A 104 4.31 -72.88 -4.99
C ALA A 104 3.98 -72.13 -6.31
N VAL A 105 4.88 -71.33 -6.89
CA VAL A 105 5.96 -71.71 -7.84
C VAL A 105 5.49 -71.94 -9.30
N ARG A 106 5.89 -71.06 -10.24
CA ARG A 106 6.83 -71.31 -11.38
C ARG A 106 6.93 -70.07 -12.31
N LYS A 107 8.12 -69.44 -12.40
CA LYS A 107 9.14 -69.51 -13.51
C LYS A 107 8.87 -68.55 -14.69
N GLU A 108 9.81 -67.91 -15.39
CA GLU A 108 11.28 -67.74 -15.37
C GLU A 108 11.64 -66.80 -16.56
N LYS A 109 12.70 -65.97 -16.44
CA LYS A 109 13.80 -65.70 -17.42
C LYS A 109 14.33 -64.25 -17.45
N SER A 110 15.63 -64.11 -17.17
CA SER A 110 16.59 -63.04 -17.53
C SER A 110 17.29 -63.40 -18.88
N PRO A 111 18.35 -62.72 -19.44
CA PRO A 111 19.30 -61.74 -18.87
C PRO A 111 19.81 -60.59 -19.81
N ALA A 112 20.80 -59.85 -19.29
CA ALA A 112 21.53 -58.65 -19.75
C ALA A 112 22.50 -58.80 -20.95
N VAL A 113 22.96 -57.67 -21.54
CA VAL A 113 24.33 -57.33 -22.08
C VAL A 113 24.41 -55.78 -22.28
N SER A 114 25.31 -55.03 -21.60
CA SER A 114 26.59 -54.37 -22.05
C SER A 114 26.48 -53.41 -23.27
N SER A 115 27.14 -52.25 -23.44
CA SER A 115 28.44 -51.67 -23.01
C SER A 115 28.41 -50.16 -23.36
N ALA A 116 28.85 -49.21 -22.51
CA ALA A 116 30.20 -48.61 -22.47
C ALA A 116 30.86 -48.23 -23.82
N MET A 117 31.10 -46.92 -24.02
CA MET A 117 32.17 -46.23 -24.80
C MET A 117 31.64 -44.85 -25.24
N ALA A 118 32.36 -43.73 -25.30
CA ALA A 118 33.73 -43.37 -24.98
C ALA A 118 33.81 -41.83 -24.86
N ARG A 119 34.85 -41.38 -24.16
CA ARG A 119 35.34 -40.01 -24.03
C ARG A 119 35.67 -39.41 -25.40
N ASN A 120 35.56 -38.08 -25.55
CA ASN A 120 36.72 -37.26 -25.92
C ASN A 120 36.46 -35.76 -25.81
N THR A 121 37.36 -35.14 -25.07
CA THR A 121 37.80 -33.74 -25.12
C THR A 121 38.30 -33.34 -26.51
N TYR A 122 38.03 -32.11 -26.96
CA TYR A 122 38.94 -31.36 -27.83
C TYR A 122 38.86 -29.86 -27.51
N ALA A 123 40.04 -29.26 -27.44
CA ALA A 123 40.29 -27.87 -27.12
C ALA A 123 40.54 -27.05 -28.41
N ALA A 124 40.19 -25.76 -28.30
CA ALA A 124 40.91 -24.58 -28.81
C ALA A 124 41.03 -24.27 -30.32
N GLN A 125 40.83 -22.96 -30.57
CA GLN A 125 41.46 -22.06 -31.56
C GLN A 125 40.74 -21.67 -32.87
N GLN A 126 40.31 -20.40 -32.83
CA GLN A 126 40.53 -19.28 -33.77
C GLN A 126 39.38 -18.77 -34.66
N GLU A 127 38.98 -17.55 -34.28
CA GLU A 127 38.74 -16.33 -35.10
C GLU A 127 37.86 -16.40 -36.34
N THR A 128 36.75 -15.65 -36.32
CA THR A 128 36.58 -14.48 -37.20
C THR A 128 35.50 -13.52 -36.67
N ASN A 129 35.78 -12.22 -36.85
CA ASN A 129 35.00 -11.01 -36.65
C ASN A 129 33.46 -11.11 -36.64
N SER A 130 32.81 -10.46 -35.66
CA SER A 130 32.24 -9.11 -35.84
C SER A 130 31.35 -8.69 -34.65
N SER A 131 31.73 -7.56 -34.03
CA SER A 131 30.86 -6.53 -33.43
C SER A 131 29.49 -6.92 -32.86
N ARG A 132 29.34 -6.87 -31.52
CA ARG A 132 28.51 -5.90 -30.78
C ARG A 132 28.44 -6.23 -29.28
N SER A 133 28.36 -5.17 -28.51
CA SER A 133 28.24 -5.05 -27.05
C SER A 133 27.21 -5.99 -26.40
N HIS A 134 27.62 -6.74 -25.38
CA HIS A 134 26.74 -7.35 -24.38
C HIS A 134 27.32 -7.22 -22.97
N THR A 135 26.57 -6.57 -22.09
CA THR A 135 26.63 -6.73 -20.63
C THR A 135 25.64 -7.84 -20.23
N PRO A 136 26.02 -8.84 -19.41
CA PRO A 136 25.08 -9.79 -18.84
C PRO A 136 24.78 -9.46 -17.36
N ALA A 137 23.50 -9.44 -16.96
CA ALA A 137 23.04 -9.82 -15.60
C ALA A 137 21.56 -9.46 -15.36
N HIS A 138 20.58 -10.11 -16.00
CA HIS A 138 19.17 -10.03 -15.57
C HIS A 138 18.35 -11.31 -15.86
N SER A 139 18.95 -12.50 -15.86
CA SER A 139 18.21 -13.76 -16.06
C SER A 139 18.14 -14.68 -14.83
N ASN A 140 18.84 -14.40 -13.73
CA ASN A 140 18.98 -15.35 -12.61
C ASN A 140 18.08 -15.10 -11.39
N VAL A 141 17.19 -14.11 -11.41
CA VAL A 141 16.32 -13.79 -10.24
C VAL A 141 14.93 -14.42 -10.37
N LEU A 142 14.34 -14.42 -11.57
CA LEU A 142 13.01 -15.00 -11.84
C LEU A 142 13.00 -16.54 -11.79
N GLU A 143 14.08 -17.20 -12.23
CA GLU A 143 14.21 -18.65 -12.10
C GLU A 143 14.44 -19.09 -10.66
N ARG A 144 15.11 -18.26 -9.84
CA ARG A 144 15.34 -18.55 -8.41
C ARG A 144 14.07 -18.40 -7.58
N SER A 145 13.22 -17.40 -7.86
CA SER A 145 11.94 -17.23 -7.16
C SER A 145 10.91 -18.31 -7.52
N ALA A 146 10.85 -18.72 -8.79
CA ALA A 146 10.02 -19.85 -9.22
C ALA A 146 10.50 -21.21 -8.66
N SER A 147 11.83 -21.41 -8.57
CA SER A 147 12.44 -22.60 -7.99
C SER A 147 12.19 -22.71 -6.47
N LEU A 148 12.33 -21.61 -5.73
CA LEU A 148 11.98 -21.54 -4.30
C LEU A 148 10.49 -21.83 -4.05
N THR A 149 9.61 -21.32 -4.91
CA THR A 149 8.16 -21.56 -4.79
C THR A 149 7.79 -23.02 -5.04
N SER A 150 8.45 -23.69 -5.99
CA SER A 150 8.23 -25.14 -6.23
C SER A 150 8.87 -26.05 -5.17
N GLN A 151 9.97 -25.62 -4.55
CA GLN A 151 10.61 -26.34 -3.44
C GLN A 151 9.89 -26.15 -2.09
N LEU A 152 9.30 -24.98 -1.83
CA LEU A 152 8.50 -24.73 -0.60
C LEU A 152 7.10 -25.35 -0.68
N VAL A 153 6.49 -25.39 -1.87
CA VAL A 153 5.17 -26.04 -2.06
C VAL A 153 5.25 -27.58 -2.01
N SER A 154 6.45 -28.17 -2.15
CA SER A 154 6.65 -29.63 -2.06
C SER A 154 7.08 -30.12 -0.67
N GLN A 155 7.38 -29.21 0.27
CA GLN A 155 7.64 -29.52 1.67
C GLN A 155 6.97 -28.49 2.58
N GLU A 156 5.69 -28.70 2.90
CA GLU A 156 5.00 -28.26 4.13
C GLU A 156 3.49 -28.27 3.90
N ALA A 157 2.85 -29.38 4.26
CA ALA A 157 1.41 -29.55 4.19
C ALA A 157 0.81 -29.66 5.59
N HIS A 158 1.07 -28.71 6.51
CA HIS A 158 0.47 -28.72 7.85
C HIS A 158 -0.08 -27.37 8.38
N ASP A 159 0.21 -26.22 7.76
CA ASP A 159 -0.34 -24.91 8.21
C ASP A 159 -0.96 -24.10 7.04
N PRO A 160 -2.30 -23.97 6.96
CA PRO A 160 -2.97 -23.16 5.95
C PRO A 160 -2.57 -21.68 5.96
N ASP A 161 -2.20 -21.11 7.10
CA ASP A 161 -1.87 -19.69 7.19
C ASP A 161 -0.46 -19.40 6.69
N ALA A 162 0.49 -20.31 6.94
CA ALA A 162 1.81 -20.25 6.33
C ALA A 162 1.73 -20.23 4.79
N VAL A 163 0.82 -21.02 4.21
CA VAL A 163 0.56 -21.02 2.76
C VAL A 163 -0.03 -19.69 2.28
N ARG A 164 -0.98 -19.11 3.03
CA ARG A 164 -1.55 -17.79 2.71
C ARG A 164 -0.48 -16.70 2.76
N LEU A 165 0.38 -16.70 3.77
CA LEU A 165 1.50 -15.76 3.92
C LEU A 165 2.48 -15.85 2.76
N ALA A 166 2.89 -17.06 2.37
CA ALA A 166 3.77 -17.25 1.22
C ALA A 166 3.15 -16.75 -0.09
N ARG A 167 1.86 -16.99 -0.31
CA ARG A 167 1.13 -16.46 -1.48
C ARG A 167 1.05 -14.93 -1.45
N LEU A 168 0.86 -14.34 -0.28
CA LEU A 168 0.78 -12.90 -0.10
C LEU A 168 2.11 -12.23 -0.44
N GLN A 169 3.21 -12.76 0.08
CA GLN A 169 4.57 -12.28 -0.23
C GLN A 169 4.86 -12.34 -1.74
N ASN A 170 4.44 -13.42 -2.42
CA ASN A 170 4.61 -13.55 -3.87
C ASN A 170 3.77 -12.54 -4.66
N ALA A 171 2.51 -12.31 -4.28
CA ALA A 171 1.64 -11.34 -4.94
C ALA A 171 2.20 -9.91 -4.86
N ILE A 172 2.73 -9.53 -3.70
CA ILE A 172 3.35 -8.20 -3.49
C ILE A 172 4.58 -8.02 -4.36
N SER A 173 5.43 -9.04 -4.42
CA SER A 173 6.66 -9.03 -5.24
C SER A 173 6.37 -8.83 -6.72
N GLN A 174 5.25 -9.38 -7.22
CA GLN A 174 4.83 -9.21 -8.62
C GLN A 174 4.26 -7.81 -8.88
N ILE A 175 3.53 -7.24 -7.92
CA ILE A 175 2.93 -5.91 -8.05
C ILE A 175 4.01 -4.82 -8.11
N ALA A 176 5.05 -4.91 -7.28
CA ALA A 176 6.14 -3.94 -7.24
C ALA A 176 6.85 -3.74 -8.60
N GLN A 177 6.84 -4.76 -9.47
CA GLN A 177 7.51 -4.75 -10.78
C GLN A 177 6.68 -4.13 -11.91
N THR A 178 5.37 -3.93 -11.74
CA THR A 178 4.47 -3.46 -12.82
C THR A 178 4.29 -1.94 -12.87
N SER A 179 4.80 -1.20 -11.89
CA SER A 179 4.58 0.25 -11.75
C SER A 179 5.57 1.16 -12.48
N GLU A 180 6.58 0.64 -13.20
CA GLU A 180 7.72 1.44 -13.70
C GLU A 180 7.70 1.81 -15.21
N THR A 181 6.75 1.36 -16.02
CA THR A 181 6.79 1.59 -17.48
C THR A 181 5.46 2.11 -18.03
N GLU A 182 5.29 3.44 -18.18
CA GLU A 182 4.35 4.03 -19.17
C GLU A 182 4.48 5.57 -19.28
N THR A 183 5.28 6.08 -20.24
CA THR A 183 5.09 7.42 -20.85
C THR A 183 5.66 7.46 -22.28
N SER A 184 4.82 7.63 -23.31
CA SER A 184 5.25 8.09 -24.65
C SER A 184 4.08 8.73 -25.43
N PRO A 185 4.30 9.81 -26.25
CA PRO A 185 3.21 10.61 -26.84
C PRO A 185 2.83 10.21 -28.29
N ALA A 186 1.58 10.50 -28.67
CA ALA A 186 0.99 10.17 -29.99
C ALA A 186 0.99 11.36 -31.00
N PRO A 187 0.94 11.11 -32.33
CA PRO A 187 1.05 12.12 -33.39
C PRO A 187 -0.30 12.68 -33.89
N ARG A 188 -0.26 13.81 -34.63
CA ARG A 188 -1.41 14.56 -35.18
C ARG A 188 -1.75 14.18 -36.64
N PRO A 189 -3.02 14.31 -37.08
CA PRO A 189 -3.36 14.37 -38.51
C PRO A 189 -4.03 15.69 -38.96
N THR A 190 -4.04 15.86 -40.29
CA THR A 190 -4.32 17.05 -41.12
C THR A 190 -5.76 17.12 -41.69
N SER A 191 -6.05 18.26 -42.34
CA SER A 191 -7.30 18.92 -42.77
C SER A 191 -8.06 18.41 -44.03
N PHE A 192 -9.33 18.84 -44.20
CA PHE A 192 -10.01 19.55 -45.35
C PHE A 192 -11.58 19.42 -45.29
N SER A 193 -12.38 20.51 -45.28
CA SER A 193 -13.22 21.16 -46.36
C SER A 193 -14.64 20.54 -46.57
N SER A 194 -15.79 21.19 -46.90
CA SER A 194 -16.18 22.52 -47.44
C SER A 194 -17.68 22.88 -47.21
N SER A 195 -17.95 24.14 -46.86
CA SER A 195 -19.00 25.09 -47.34
C SER A 195 -20.45 24.66 -47.68
N LYS A 196 -21.33 24.74 -46.66
CA LYS A 196 -22.72 25.29 -46.74
C LYS A 196 -23.10 26.13 -45.50
N GLU A 197 -22.14 26.42 -44.63
CA GLU A 197 -22.37 26.81 -43.22
C GLU A 197 -22.41 28.33 -42.97
N THR A 198 -22.13 29.14 -44.00
CA THR A 198 -21.73 30.55 -43.86
C THR A 198 -22.80 31.51 -43.32
N GLN A 199 -24.09 31.17 -43.33
CA GLN A 199 -25.14 32.02 -42.75
C GLN A 199 -25.52 31.64 -41.31
N GLN A 200 -25.25 30.40 -40.90
CA GLN A 200 -25.40 29.96 -39.52
C GLN A 200 -24.17 30.34 -38.68
N GLU A 201 -22.98 30.31 -39.29
CA GLU A 201 -21.70 30.68 -38.68
C GLU A 201 -21.65 32.13 -38.17
N ILE A 202 -22.30 33.08 -38.85
CA ILE A 202 -22.28 34.50 -38.43
C ILE A 202 -23.09 34.70 -37.13
N ARG A 203 -24.24 34.03 -36.98
CA ARG A 203 -25.06 34.10 -35.76
C ARG A 203 -24.46 33.31 -34.59
N GLU A 204 -23.70 32.27 -34.91
CA GLU A 204 -22.94 31.50 -33.93
C GLU A 204 -21.72 32.30 -33.43
N ALA A 205 -21.00 32.97 -34.33
CA ALA A 205 -19.83 33.80 -34.01
C ALA A 205 -20.17 34.93 -33.04
N ASP A 206 -21.31 35.62 -33.21
CA ASP A 206 -21.76 36.66 -32.28
C ASP A 206 -22.07 36.10 -30.88
N ARG A 207 -22.61 34.88 -30.79
CA ARG A 207 -22.85 34.19 -29.51
C ARG A 207 -21.56 33.73 -28.84
N ILE A 208 -20.60 33.25 -29.62
CA ILE A 208 -19.28 32.82 -29.14
C ILE A 208 -18.50 34.02 -28.61
N ALA A 209 -18.50 35.14 -29.34
CA ALA A 209 -17.88 36.39 -28.88
C ALA A 209 -18.50 36.89 -27.56
N GLY A 210 -19.82 36.73 -27.38
CA GLY A 210 -20.50 37.01 -26.12
C GLY A 210 -20.06 36.12 -24.96
N LEU A 211 -19.88 34.81 -25.21
CA LEU A 211 -19.43 33.85 -24.20
C LEU A 211 -17.95 34.02 -23.83
N GLU A 212 -17.10 34.32 -24.80
CA GLU A 212 -15.67 34.61 -24.56
C GLU A 212 -15.49 35.88 -23.74
N LYS A 213 -16.31 36.90 -24.00
CA LYS A 213 -16.35 38.12 -23.19
C LYS A 213 -16.78 37.81 -21.75
N ALA A 214 -17.82 36.99 -21.56
CA ALA A 214 -18.26 36.58 -20.23
C ALA A 214 -17.19 35.76 -19.48
N LEU A 215 -16.50 34.84 -20.17
CA LEU A 215 -15.39 34.06 -19.60
C LEU A 215 -14.20 34.94 -19.22
N TYR A 216 -13.89 35.96 -20.02
CA TYR A 216 -12.86 36.92 -19.71
C TYR A 216 -13.23 37.75 -18.47
N GLU A 217 -14.45 38.26 -18.39
CA GLU A 217 -14.96 39.00 -17.22
C GLU A 217 -14.94 38.13 -15.95
N ILE A 218 -15.32 36.86 -16.04
CA ILE A 218 -15.23 35.90 -14.92
C ILE A 218 -13.78 35.68 -14.50
N ARG A 219 -12.85 35.53 -15.46
CA ARG A 219 -11.43 35.30 -15.16
C ARG A 219 -10.78 36.51 -14.50
N GLU A 220 -11.08 37.71 -14.99
CA GLU A 220 -10.63 38.96 -14.37
C GLU A 220 -11.22 39.12 -12.96
N GLY A 221 -12.53 38.81 -12.79
CA GLY A 221 -13.19 38.77 -11.49
C GLY A 221 -12.54 37.80 -10.51
N LEU A 222 -12.18 36.59 -10.96
CA LEU A 222 -11.49 35.59 -10.13
C LEU A 222 -10.09 36.04 -9.73
N THR A 223 -9.39 36.74 -10.62
CA THR A 223 -8.04 37.27 -10.38
C THR A 223 -8.09 38.43 -9.38
N ALA A 224 -9.09 39.30 -9.49
CA ALA A 224 -9.36 40.34 -8.50
C ALA A 224 -9.73 39.76 -7.13
N LEU A 225 -10.55 38.71 -7.08
CA LEU A 225 -10.89 38.00 -5.84
C LEU A 225 -9.67 37.33 -5.20
N ARG A 226 -8.76 36.74 -5.99
CA ARG A 226 -7.50 36.18 -5.48
C ARG A 226 -6.61 37.26 -4.88
N HIS A 227 -6.44 38.40 -5.55
CA HIS A 227 -5.68 39.51 -4.99
C HIS A 227 -6.36 40.14 -3.76
N GLN A 228 -7.69 40.11 -3.69
CA GLN A 228 -8.43 40.53 -2.49
C GLN A 228 -8.24 39.54 -1.34
N GLN A 229 -8.24 38.23 -1.60
CA GLN A 229 -7.93 37.20 -0.60
C GLN A 229 -6.49 37.30 -0.12
N GLU A 230 -5.51 37.50 -1.00
CA GLU A 230 -4.11 37.71 -0.59
C GLU A 230 -3.93 38.98 0.25
N LYS A 231 -4.66 40.06 -0.06
CA LYS A 231 -4.70 41.27 0.78
C LYS A 231 -5.36 41.01 2.13
N GLN A 232 -6.44 40.23 2.16
CA GLN A 232 -7.10 39.85 3.41
C GLN A 232 -6.26 38.88 4.23
N GLU A 233 -5.54 37.94 3.63
CA GLU A 233 -4.65 37.01 4.31
C GLU A 233 -3.42 37.73 4.90
N LYS A 234 -2.86 38.70 4.16
CA LYS A 234 -1.83 39.61 4.68
C LYS A 234 -2.35 40.51 5.80
N ALA A 235 -3.59 41.00 5.70
CA ALA A 235 -4.23 41.79 6.75
C ALA A 235 -4.55 40.95 8.00
N VAL A 236 -5.06 39.73 7.84
CA VAL A 236 -5.31 38.78 8.93
C VAL A 236 -3.99 38.38 9.59
N THR A 237 -2.93 38.13 8.82
CA THR A 237 -1.58 37.87 9.36
C THR A 237 -1.04 39.07 10.15
N ALA A 238 -1.27 40.30 9.67
CA ALA A 238 -0.88 41.52 10.39
C ALA A 238 -1.75 41.77 11.64
N VAL A 239 -3.02 41.38 11.63
CA VAL A 239 -3.94 41.48 12.79
C VAL A 239 -3.62 40.41 13.84
N VAL A 240 -3.29 39.18 13.43
CA VAL A 240 -2.82 38.11 14.34
C VAL A 240 -1.50 38.50 15.03
N GLN A 241 -0.65 39.28 14.36
CA GLN A 241 0.57 39.85 14.95
C GLN A 241 0.33 41.03 15.90
N THR A 242 -0.84 41.67 15.85
CA THR A 242 -1.16 42.86 16.69
C THR A 242 -2.22 42.59 17.76
N VAL A 243 -2.94 41.46 17.68
CA VAL A 243 -3.94 41.04 18.66
C VAL A 243 -3.63 39.64 19.17
N SER A 244 -2.60 39.54 20.00
CA SER A 244 -2.47 38.45 20.97
C SER A 244 -2.16 39.08 22.32
N PRO A 245 -3.10 39.08 23.30
CA PRO A 245 -2.79 39.41 24.66
C PRO A 245 -2.06 38.22 25.32
N SER A 246 -0.83 38.49 25.75
CA SER A 246 -0.23 38.00 27.00
C SER A 246 -0.24 36.49 27.26
N HIS A 247 0.60 35.73 26.54
CA HIS A 247 1.42 34.64 27.11
C HIS A 247 2.74 34.57 26.31
N SER A 248 3.54 35.62 26.39
CA SER A 248 4.84 35.74 25.73
C SER A 248 5.95 35.94 26.77
N GLY A 249 6.35 34.84 27.41
CA GLY A 249 7.69 34.73 27.98
C GLY A 249 8.67 34.47 26.84
N THR A 250 9.30 35.54 26.33
CA THR A 250 10.59 35.55 25.63
C THR A 250 10.80 34.60 24.44
N TYR A 251 10.27 34.96 23.27
CA TYR A 251 10.92 34.65 21.99
C TYR A 251 11.79 35.82 21.57
N ALA A 252 13.01 35.86 22.09
CA ALA A 252 14.06 36.70 21.55
C ALA A 252 14.56 36.09 20.23
N LYS A 253 14.66 36.92 19.19
CA LYS A 253 15.45 36.63 17.99
C LYS A 253 16.87 36.26 18.41
N VAL A 254 17.19 34.98 18.44
CA VAL A 254 18.58 34.51 18.47
C VAL A 254 19.01 34.29 17.03
N LYS A 255 19.97 35.11 16.59
CA LYS A 255 20.81 34.79 15.43
C LYS A 255 21.52 33.48 15.74
N ALA A 256 21.22 32.41 15.01
CA ALA A 256 21.96 31.17 15.11
C ALA A 256 23.34 31.33 14.44
N GLN A 257 24.30 31.79 15.24
CA GLN A 257 25.74 31.51 15.12
C GLN A 257 26.24 31.20 16.53
N THR A 258 25.73 30.13 17.13
CA THR A 258 26.45 29.46 18.22
C THR A 258 27.22 28.31 17.58
N PRO A 259 28.57 28.36 17.56
CA PRO A 259 29.40 27.28 17.06
C PRO A 259 29.14 25.97 17.82
N ALA A 260 29.40 24.82 17.19
CA ALA A 260 29.27 23.49 17.80
C ALA A 260 30.00 23.35 19.17
N GLU A 261 30.98 24.23 19.43
CA GLU A 261 31.83 24.27 20.62
C GLU A 261 31.11 24.63 21.94
N GLU A 262 29.94 25.29 21.92
CA GLU A 262 29.23 25.66 23.16
C GLU A 262 28.29 24.56 23.71
N SER A 263 28.05 23.48 22.95
CA SER A 263 27.05 22.46 23.29
C SER A 263 27.45 21.48 24.39
N GLY A 264 28.68 21.54 24.92
CA GLY A 264 29.25 20.55 25.84
C GLY A 264 29.46 19.16 25.21
N PHE A 265 28.77 18.82 24.12
CA PHE A 265 28.80 17.51 23.47
C PHE A 265 29.04 17.62 21.97
N PRO A 266 30.22 18.12 21.52
CA PRO A 266 30.47 18.40 20.10
C PRO A 266 30.29 17.15 19.21
N ALA A 267 30.73 15.97 19.66
CA ALA A 267 30.57 14.73 18.91
C ALA A 267 29.09 14.29 18.77
N LEU A 268 28.26 14.49 19.80
CA LEU A 268 26.83 14.18 19.74
C LEU A 268 26.07 15.22 18.91
N TYR A 269 26.51 16.48 18.97
CA TYR A 269 25.97 17.55 18.14
C TYR A 269 26.18 17.25 16.65
N GLU A 270 27.41 16.91 16.25
CA GLU A 270 27.72 16.53 14.87
C GLU A 270 26.93 15.29 14.43
N LEU A 271 26.85 14.26 15.26
CA LEU A 271 26.05 13.06 15.00
C LEU A 271 24.57 13.38 14.71
N LEU A 272 23.95 14.23 15.53
CA LEU A 272 22.54 14.59 15.36
C LEU A 272 22.31 15.38 14.06
N LEU A 273 23.23 16.27 13.71
CA LEU A 273 23.15 17.00 12.44
C LEU A 273 23.33 16.06 11.24
N ASP A 274 24.31 15.15 11.29
CA ASP A 274 24.59 14.19 10.21
C ASP A 274 23.42 13.23 9.98
N THR A 275 22.68 12.91 11.04
CA THR A 275 21.50 12.04 10.98
C THR A 275 20.23 12.79 10.57
N GLY A 276 20.32 14.11 10.38
CA GLY A 276 19.26 14.97 9.83
C GLY A 276 18.36 15.64 10.89
N VAL A 277 18.76 15.64 12.16
CA VAL A 277 18.08 16.39 13.22
C VAL A 277 18.38 17.89 13.04
N SER A 278 17.38 18.74 13.23
CA SER A 278 17.55 20.19 13.03
C SER A 278 18.54 20.77 14.07
N PRO A 279 19.29 21.83 13.73
CA PRO A 279 20.20 22.47 14.69
C PRO A 279 19.50 22.97 15.96
N GLU A 280 18.25 23.41 15.82
CA GLU A 280 17.43 23.86 16.94
C GLU A 280 17.12 22.69 17.88
N LEU A 281 16.55 21.60 17.33
CA LEU A 281 16.20 20.42 18.13
C LEU A 281 17.44 19.72 18.69
N THR A 282 18.56 19.74 17.96
CA THR A 282 19.84 19.20 18.43
C THR A 282 20.28 19.89 19.71
N ARG A 283 20.23 21.23 19.77
CA ARG A 283 20.58 21.97 21.00
C ARG A 283 19.63 21.63 22.14
N GLU A 284 18.32 21.62 21.87
CA GLU A 284 17.32 21.27 22.89
C GLU A 284 17.53 19.88 23.49
N LEU A 285 17.87 18.88 22.66
CA LEU A 285 18.13 17.52 23.11
C LEU A 285 19.40 17.43 23.98
N LEU A 286 20.44 18.17 23.62
CA LEU A 286 21.71 18.18 24.36
C LEU A 286 21.63 18.99 25.65
N ASP A 287 20.83 20.05 25.68
CA ASP A 287 20.58 20.87 26.87
C ASP A 287 19.84 20.09 27.98
N GLU A 288 19.11 19.01 27.61
CA GLU A 288 18.49 18.09 28.56
C GLU A 288 19.47 17.09 29.19
N LEU A 289 20.70 16.97 28.66
CA LEU A 289 21.70 16.06 29.21
C LEU A 289 22.32 16.63 30.49
N PRO A 290 22.67 15.77 31.47
CA PRO A 290 23.53 16.18 32.57
C PRO A 290 24.85 16.78 32.05
N SER A 291 25.41 17.74 32.78
CA SER A 291 26.72 18.33 32.45
C SER A 291 27.80 17.24 32.34
N MET A 292 28.79 17.42 31.46
CA MET A 292 29.90 16.47 31.28
C MET A 292 30.62 16.07 32.58
N ASP A 293 30.67 16.98 33.56
CA ASP A 293 31.32 16.78 34.86
C ASP A 293 30.55 15.82 35.78
N ALA A 294 29.31 15.47 35.42
CA ALA A 294 28.51 14.47 36.13
C ALA A 294 28.96 13.03 35.84
N TRP A 295 29.82 12.82 34.85
CA TRP A 295 30.32 11.51 34.45
C TRP A 295 31.84 11.44 34.53
N SER A 296 32.35 10.26 34.88
CA SER A 296 33.79 10.00 34.77
C SER A 296 34.21 10.02 33.29
N GLU A 297 35.46 10.36 33.03
CA GLU A 297 36.06 10.36 31.68
C GLU A 297 35.79 9.04 30.94
N GLU A 298 35.95 7.90 31.64
CA GLU A 298 35.81 6.56 31.06
C GLU A 298 34.36 6.21 30.70
N ALA A 299 33.40 6.77 31.44
CA ALA A 299 31.99 6.47 31.26
C ALA A 299 31.28 7.48 30.35
N ARG A 300 31.88 8.67 30.14
CA ARG A 300 31.26 9.82 29.50
C ARG A 300 30.73 9.51 28.10
N GLU A 301 31.49 8.81 27.26
CA GLU A 301 31.07 8.49 25.90
C GLU A 301 29.82 7.59 25.89
N HIS A 302 29.86 6.46 26.59
CA HIS A 302 28.76 5.50 26.62
C HIS A 302 27.52 6.06 27.34
N LEU A 303 27.71 6.74 28.48
CA LEU A 303 26.62 7.27 29.28
C LEU A 303 25.94 8.47 28.62
N SER A 304 26.69 9.37 27.97
CA SER A 304 26.09 10.51 27.25
C SER A 304 25.26 10.04 26.06
N ARG A 305 25.75 9.04 25.30
CA ARG A 305 24.99 8.42 24.20
C ARG A 305 23.73 7.71 24.70
N SER A 306 23.82 6.94 25.79
CA SER A 306 22.65 6.30 26.39
C SER A 306 21.64 7.32 26.92
N ALA A 307 22.11 8.38 27.58
CA ALA A 307 21.25 9.45 28.07
C ALA A 307 20.55 10.18 26.92
N LEU A 308 21.27 10.47 25.82
CA LEU A 308 20.70 11.07 24.62
C LEU A 308 19.64 10.18 23.97
N ARG A 309 19.89 8.87 23.87
CA ARG A 309 18.88 7.90 23.41
C ARG A 309 17.61 8.02 24.25
N ASP A 310 17.75 8.07 25.57
CA ASP A 310 16.60 8.15 26.47
C ASP A 310 15.87 9.50 26.38
N VAL A 311 16.58 10.60 26.13
CA VAL A 311 15.98 11.93 25.83
C VAL A 311 15.18 11.88 24.54
N ILE A 312 15.78 11.41 23.44
CA ILE A 312 15.11 11.29 22.14
C ILE A 312 13.88 10.38 22.26
N ALA A 313 14.00 9.24 22.94
CA ALA A 313 12.90 8.31 23.13
C ALA A 313 11.70 8.93 23.84
N ARG A 314 11.92 9.86 24.79
CA ARG A 314 10.85 10.61 25.46
C ARG A 314 10.23 11.70 24.59
N ARG A 315 11.00 12.29 23.67
CA ARG A 315 10.51 13.31 22.72
C ARG A 315 9.62 12.71 21.63
N VAL A 316 9.77 11.42 21.32
CA VAL A 316 8.92 10.74 20.32
C VAL A 316 7.52 10.46 20.89
N PRO A 317 6.44 11.04 20.31
CA PRO A 317 5.08 10.76 20.73
C PRO A 317 4.59 9.42 20.15
N ALA A 318 5.02 8.30 20.72
CA ALA A 318 4.56 6.97 20.28
C ALA A 318 3.15 6.65 20.84
N ALA A 319 2.17 6.42 19.95
CA ALA A 319 0.81 6.01 20.35
C ALA A 319 0.68 4.51 20.66
N GLY A 320 1.69 3.73 20.28
CA GLY A 320 1.61 2.29 20.18
C GLY A 320 0.74 1.83 19.00
N GLY A 321 0.50 0.53 18.91
CA GLY A 321 -0.27 -0.08 17.84
C GLY A 321 -1.78 0.13 18.00
N ILE A 322 -2.52 -0.34 17.00
CA ILE A 322 -3.98 -0.35 17.00
C ILE A 322 -4.50 -1.18 18.18
N ARG A 323 -5.20 -0.51 19.09
CA ARG A 323 -5.89 -1.16 20.21
C ARG A 323 -7.35 -1.44 19.84
N LEU A 324 -7.71 -2.71 19.84
CA LEU A 324 -9.09 -3.19 19.65
C LEU A 324 -9.81 -3.30 20.99
N THR A 325 -11.11 -2.99 21.00
CA THR A 325 -11.97 -3.15 22.18
C THR A 325 -12.91 -4.32 21.94
N PRO A 326 -12.98 -5.32 22.85
CA PRO A 326 -13.89 -6.46 22.69
C PRO A 326 -15.34 -6.01 22.49
N GLY A 327 -16.01 -6.59 21.50
CA GLY A 327 -17.41 -6.28 21.17
C GLY A 327 -17.65 -4.93 20.49
N ARG A 328 -16.60 -4.21 20.08
CA ARG A 328 -16.71 -2.98 19.30
C ARG A 328 -15.84 -3.05 18.04
N THR A 329 -16.46 -2.82 16.89
CA THR A 329 -15.72 -2.65 15.64
C THR A 329 -14.93 -1.36 15.67
N LYS A 330 -13.62 -1.46 15.39
CA LYS A 330 -12.77 -0.30 15.16
C LYS A 330 -12.60 -0.09 13.65
N ALA A 331 -12.94 1.09 13.15
CA ALA A 331 -12.70 1.47 11.76
C ALA A 331 -11.46 2.36 11.68
N ILE A 332 -10.55 2.07 10.74
CA ILE A 332 -9.30 2.82 10.56
C ILE A 332 -9.10 3.14 9.10
N ALA A 333 -8.95 4.43 8.78
CA ALA A 333 -8.66 4.90 7.43
C ALA A 333 -7.18 5.24 7.27
N LEU A 334 -6.54 4.71 6.23
CA LEU A 334 -5.20 5.15 5.84
C LEU A 334 -5.31 6.21 4.76
N ILE A 335 -4.80 7.42 5.06
CA ILE A 335 -4.78 8.56 4.13
C ILE A 335 -3.36 9.02 3.83
N GLY A 336 -3.20 9.88 2.84
CA GLY A 336 -1.92 10.52 2.53
C GLY A 336 -1.56 10.55 1.05
N PRO A 337 -0.36 11.05 0.71
CA PRO A 337 0.06 11.27 -0.66
C PRO A 337 0.10 10.00 -1.53
N THR A 338 0.22 10.19 -2.84
CA THR A 338 0.42 9.09 -3.80
C THR A 338 1.75 8.39 -3.58
N GLY A 339 1.80 7.06 -3.72
CA GLY A 339 3.06 6.29 -3.69
C GLY A 339 3.71 6.10 -2.30
N VAL A 340 3.14 6.67 -1.23
CA VAL A 340 3.67 6.54 0.14
C VAL A 340 3.40 5.18 0.80
N GLY A 341 2.80 4.22 0.10
CA GLY A 341 2.64 2.84 0.62
C GLY A 341 1.33 2.51 1.36
N LYS A 342 0.29 3.35 1.30
CA LYS A 342 -1.01 3.13 1.99
C LYS A 342 -1.59 1.72 1.82
N THR A 343 -1.83 1.29 0.58
CA THR A 343 -2.42 -0.02 0.27
C THR A 343 -1.55 -1.18 0.78
N THR A 344 -0.22 -1.07 0.65
CA THR A 344 0.72 -2.08 1.18
C THR A 344 0.68 -2.12 2.71
N THR A 345 0.61 -0.97 3.38
CA THR A 345 0.45 -0.89 4.83
C THR A 345 -0.88 -1.50 5.29
N ILE A 346 -1.98 -1.31 4.55
CA ILE A 346 -3.26 -1.99 4.84
C ILE A 346 -3.10 -3.50 4.72
N ALA A 347 -2.45 -4.01 3.68
CA ALA A 347 -2.22 -5.44 3.54
C ALA A 347 -1.42 -6.02 4.73
N LYS A 348 -0.40 -5.30 5.21
CA LYS A 348 0.37 -5.65 6.42
C LYS A 348 -0.48 -5.71 7.67
N LEU A 349 -1.24 -4.65 7.94
CA LEU A 349 -2.12 -4.60 9.10
C LEU A 349 -3.20 -5.69 9.01
N ALA A 350 -3.82 -5.88 7.85
CA ALA A 350 -4.87 -6.87 7.63
C ALA A 350 -4.36 -8.29 7.86
N ALA A 351 -3.22 -8.64 7.27
CA ALA A 351 -2.59 -9.94 7.43
C ALA A 351 -2.13 -10.18 8.87
N HIS A 352 -1.52 -9.18 9.52
CA HIS A 352 -1.12 -9.28 10.93
C HIS A 352 -2.34 -9.55 11.84
N PHE A 353 -3.37 -8.71 11.76
CA PHE A 353 -4.54 -8.85 12.62
C PHE A 353 -5.35 -10.12 12.32
N SER A 354 -5.48 -10.53 11.06
CA SER A 354 -6.24 -11.73 10.67
C SER A 354 -5.49 -13.03 10.97
N LEU A 355 -4.23 -13.14 10.53
CA LEU A 355 -3.49 -14.39 10.53
C LEU A 355 -2.68 -14.61 11.82
N VAL A 356 -2.12 -13.53 12.38
CA VAL A 356 -1.30 -13.59 13.61
C VAL A 356 -2.18 -13.42 14.84
N GLU A 357 -2.95 -12.34 14.92
CA GLU A 357 -3.80 -12.04 16.09
C GLU A 357 -5.17 -12.70 16.07
N ARG A 358 -5.53 -13.39 14.98
CA ARG A 358 -6.80 -14.14 14.82
C ARG A 358 -8.05 -13.28 15.04
N LYS A 359 -8.01 -12.02 14.59
CA LYS A 359 -9.14 -11.08 14.64
C LYS A 359 -10.00 -11.19 13.39
N ARG A 360 -11.29 -10.87 13.52
CA ARG A 360 -12.19 -10.71 12.39
C ARG A 360 -11.92 -9.36 11.75
N VAL A 361 -11.24 -9.39 10.61
CA VAL A 361 -10.85 -8.20 9.85
C VAL A 361 -11.68 -8.11 8.57
N ALA A 362 -12.11 -6.90 8.20
CA ALA A 362 -12.69 -6.61 6.89
C ALA A 362 -11.96 -5.42 6.25
N LEU A 363 -12.01 -5.34 4.92
CA LEU A 363 -11.47 -4.22 4.15
C LEU A 363 -12.60 -3.41 3.52
N ILE A 364 -12.39 -2.11 3.39
CA ILE A 364 -13.19 -1.23 2.52
C ILE A 364 -12.20 -0.47 1.64
N THR A 365 -12.45 -0.38 0.34
CA THR A 365 -11.71 0.55 -0.52
C THR A 365 -12.60 1.66 -1.03
N VAL A 366 -12.06 2.87 -0.99
CA VAL A 366 -12.60 4.06 -1.65
C VAL A 366 -11.66 4.60 -2.74
N ASP A 367 -10.59 3.85 -3.09
CA ASP A 367 -9.73 4.16 -4.26
C ASP A 367 -10.39 3.68 -5.55
N THR A 368 -11.52 4.28 -5.90
CA THR A 368 -12.32 3.91 -7.08
C THR A 368 -11.87 4.62 -8.36
N TYR A 369 -10.98 5.61 -8.24
CA TYR A 369 -10.41 6.34 -9.39
C TYR A 369 -9.37 5.51 -10.15
N ARG A 370 -8.65 4.63 -9.45
CA ARG A 370 -7.65 3.75 -10.04
C ARG A 370 -8.28 2.37 -10.21
N ILE A 371 -8.74 2.06 -11.43
CA ILE A 371 -9.40 0.78 -11.75
C ILE A 371 -8.60 -0.42 -11.21
N ALA A 372 -7.27 -0.40 -11.36
CA ALA A 372 -6.39 -1.47 -10.88
C ALA A 372 -6.23 -1.52 -9.34
N ALA A 373 -6.50 -0.44 -8.60
CA ALA A 373 -6.33 -0.40 -7.15
C ALA A 373 -7.39 -1.25 -6.42
N VAL A 374 -8.64 -1.22 -6.89
CA VAL A 374 -9.72 -2.08 -6.35
C VAL A 374 -9.37 -3.55 -6.55
N GLU A 375 -8.96 -3.95 -7.75
CA GLU A 375 -8.58 -5.34 -8.04
C GLU A 375 -7.32 -5.75 -7.26
N GLN A 376 -6.35 -4.84 -7.10
CA GLN A 376 -5.17 -5.08 -6.28
C GLN A 376 -5.55 -5.40 -4.82
N LEU A 377 -6.43 -4.60 -4.19
CA LEU A 377 -6.83 -4.85 -2.80
C LEU A 377 -7.72 -6.09 -2.68
N LYS A 378 -8.57 -6.39 -3.67
CA LYS A 378 -9.33 -7.65 -3.72
C LYS A 378 -8.42 -8.88 -3.75
N ASN A 379 -7.33 -8.84 -4.50
CA ASN A 379 -6.36 -9.94 -4.53
C ASN A 379 -5.74 -10.16 -3.14
N TYR A 380 -5.37 -9.09 -2.41
CA TYR A 380 -4.93 -9.24 -1.02
C TYR A 380 -6.01 -9.83 -0.13
N ALA A 381 -7.24 -9.33 -0.21
CA ALA A 381 -8.37 -9.82 0.57
C ALA A 381 -8.61 -11.33 0.33
N GLN A 382 -8.54 -11.76 -0.92
CA GLN A 382 -8.70 -13.17 -1.31
C GLN A 382 -7.56 -14.05 -0.77
N ILE A 383 -6.32 -13.58 -0.81
CA ILE A 383 -5.17 -14.34 -0.31
C ILE A 383 -5.22 -14.46 1.22
N ILE A 384 -5.57 -13.37 1.91
CA ILE A 384 -5.69 -13.31 3.38
C ILE A 384 -6.98 -13.99 3.88
N ASP A 385 -7.94 -14.22 2.98
CA ASP A 385 -9.25 -14.83 3.27
C ASP A 385 -10.15 -13.94 4.16
N ILE A 386 -10.25 -12.66 3.78
CA ILE A 386 -11.07 -11.64 4.48
C ILE A 386 -12.05 -10.95 3.53
N PRO A 387 -13.22 -10.50 4.01
CA PRO A 387 -14.18 -9.80 3.17
C PRO A 387 -13.73 -8.38 2.82
N ILE A 388 -14.18 -7.91 1.66
CA ILE A 388 -13.90 -6.56 1.14
C ILE A 388 -15.17 -5.89 0.62
N GLY A 389 -15.39 -4.65 1.04
CA GLY A 389 -16.40 -3.74 0.50
C GLY A 389 -15.76 -2.68 -0.42
N VAL A 390 -16.57 -2.12 -1.31
CA VAL A 390 -16.19 -0.98 -2.17
C VAL A 390 -17.22 0.12 -1.95
N ALA A 391 -16.77 1.35 -1.73
CA ALA A 391 -17.62 2.52 -1.66
C ALA A 391 -17.11 3.60 -2.64
N TYR A 392 -17.99 4.07 -3.51
CA TYR A 392 -17.66 5.04 -4.55
C TYR A 392 -17.77 6.50 -4.07
N ASP A 393 -18.62 6.76 -3.08
CA ASP A 393 -18.89 8.10 -2.57
C ASP A 393 -19.19 8.11 -1.05
N SER A 394 -19.40 9.32 -0.51
CA SER A 394 -19.68 9.55 0.91
C SER A 394 -20.99 8.95 1.39
N THR A 395 -21.92 8.60 0.49
CA THR A 395 -23.21 8.01 0.83
C THR A 395 -23.16 6.49 0.95
N GLU A 396 -22.20 5.85 0.28
CA GLU A 396 -22.01 4.40 0.29
C GLU A 396 -21.14 3.89 1.45
N ILE A 397 -20.16 4.68 1.90
CA ILE A 397 -19.24 4.27 2.95
C ILE A 397 -19.93 3.89 4.28
N PRO A 398 -21.02 4.55 4.75
CA PRO A 398 -21.71 4.12 5.96
C PRO A 398 -22.37 2.75 5.80
N ALA A 399 -22.96 2.49 4.64
CA ALA A 399 -23.58 1.20 4.34
C ALA A 399 -22.53 0.08 4.25
N ALA A 400 -21.39 0.35 3.60
CA ALA A 400 -20.26 -0.58 3.53
C ALA A 400 -19.70 -0.89 4.94
N LEU A 401 -19.57 0.12 5.80
CA LEU A 401 -19.12 -0.09 7.18
C LEU A 401 -20.12 -0.89 8.01
N GLN A 402 -21.42 -0.63 7.83
CA GLN A 402 -22.49 -1.34 8.53
C GLN A 402 -22.52 -2.84 8.19
N GLN A 403 -22.14 -3.25 6.98
CA GLN A 403 -22.01 -4.66 6.60
C GLN A 403 -20.99 -5.42 7.46
N PHE A 404 -20.03 -4.69 8.04
CA PHE A 404 -18.97 -5.25 8.86
C PHE A 404 -19.07 -4.82 10.33
N ALA A 405 -20.26 -4.40 10.79
CA ALA A 405 -20.49 -3.94 12.17
C ALA A 405 -20.27 -5.03 13.24
N ASP A 406 -20.22 -6.30 12.83
CA ASP A 406 -19.92 -7.41 13.73
C ASP A 406 -18.42 -7.75 13.74
N PHE A 407 -17.57 -7.09 12.95
CA PHE A 407 -16.12 -7.40 12.87
C PHE A 407 -15.34 -6.69 13.97
N ASP A 408 -14.12 -7.15 14.25
CA ASP A 408 -13.27 -6.54 15.27
C ASP A 408 -12.55 -5.30 14.71
N LEU A 409 -12.12 -5.37 13.45
CA LEU A 409 -11.37 -4.31 12.75
C LEU A 409 -11.84 -4.17 11.30
N VAL A 410 -12.05 -2.92 10.87
CA VAL A 410 -12.29 -2.56 9.47
C VAL A 410 -11.20 -1.60 9.03
N LEU A 411 -10.43 -1.97 8.00
CA LEU A 411 -9.39 -1.12 7.41
C LEU A 411 -9.90 -0.50 6.10
N ILE A 412 -9.80 0.82 6.00
CA ILE A 412 -10.31 1.62 4.88
C ILE A 412 -9.13 2.12 4.04
N ASP A 413 -9.00 1.62 2.81
CA ASP A 413 -8.02 2.06 1.82
C ASP A 413 -8.53 3.25 1.03
N THR A 414 -7.70 4.26 0.88
CA THR A 414 -8.06 5.52 0.22
C THR A 414 -7.13 5.83 -0.95
N ALA A 415 -7.65 6.53 -1.96
CA ALA A 415 -6.85 7.01 -3.06
C ALA A 415 -5.73 7.93 -2.56
N GLY A 416 -4.52 7.76 -3.10
CA GLY A 416 -3.45 8.74 -2.87
C GLY A 416 -3.82 10.09 -3.46
N ARG A 417 -3.82 11.13 -2.64
CA ARG A 417 -4.07 12.52 -3.09
C ARG A 417 -2.85 13.38 -2.81
N SER A 418 -2.42 14.17 -3.78
CA SER A 418 -1.39 15.18 -3.51
C SER A 418 -1.93 16.19 -2.50
N GLN A 419 -1.12 16.54 -1.50
CA GLN A 419 -1.42 17.58 -0.52
C GLN A 419 -1.69 18.95 -1.17
N LYS A 420 -1.23 19.15 -2.42
CA LYS A 420 -1.47 20.36 -3.22
C LYS A 420 -2.83 20.38 -3.91
N ASN A 421 -3.50 19.23 -4.04
CA ASN A 421 -4.82 19.14 -4.65
C ASN A 421 -5.91 19.32 -3.60
N ILE A 422 -6.21 20.57 -3.26
CA ILE A 422 -7.16 20.96 -2.22
C ILE A 422 -8.55 20.34 -2.45
N ALA A 423 -9.01 20.29 -3.70
CA ALA A 423 -10.33 19.74 -4.04
C ALA A 423 -10.41 18.24 -3.70
N GLN A 424 -9.42 17.46 -4.12
CA GLN A 424 -9.40 16.01 -3.86
C GLN A 424 -9.18 15.67 -2.38
N VAL A 425 -8.39 16.47 -1.65
CA VAL A 425 -8.26 16.32 -0.20
C VAL A 425 -9.58 16.67 0.49
N GLY A 426 -10.31 17.68 -0.01
CA GLY A 426 -11.65 18.04 0.47
C GLY A 426 -12.69 16.94 0.27
N GLU A 427 -12.71 16.31 -0.90
CA GLU A 427 -13.58 15.17 -1.21
C GLU A 427 -13.31 13.98 -0.28
N LEU A 428 -12.03 13.63 -0.07
CA LEU A 428 -11.65 12.56 0.86
C LEU A 428 -12.13 12.88 2.29
N LYS A 429 -12.00 14.14 2.69
CA LYS A 429 -12.40 14.63 4.01
C LYS A 429 -13.92 14.56 4.19
N GLU A 430 -14.70 14.93 3.17
CA GLU A 430 -16.16 14.79 3.16
C GLU A 430 -16.57 13.32 3.30
N MET A 431 -15.95 12.44 2.50
CA MET A 431 -16.20 11.00 2.55
C MET A 431 -15.92 10.39 3.92
N LEU A 432 -14.77 10.69 4.53
CA LEU A 432 -14.43 10.15 5.85
C LEU A 432 -15.27 10.77 6.98
N SER A 433 -15.76 12.01 6.81
CA SER A 433 -16.65 12.65 7.80
C SER A 433 -18.03 11.98 7.92
N ALA A 434 -18.43 11.18 6.93
CA ALA A 434 -19.68 10.43 6.94
C ALA A 434 -19.65 9.23 7.90
N VAL A 435 -18.48 8.85 8.43
CA VAL A 435 -18.30 7.70 9.33
C VAL A 435 -17.39 8.05 10.51
N SER A 436 -17.58 7.36 11.63
CA SER A 436 -16.63 7.44 12.75
C SER A 436 -15.49 6.45 12.52
N CYS A 437 -14.30 6.96 12.19
CA CYS A 437 -13.09 6.16 12.05
C CYS A 437 -11.88 6.89 12.66
N GLU A 438 -10.87 6.13 13.01
CA GLU A 438 -9.54 6.64 13.36
C GLU A 438 -8.73 6.81 12.08
N THR A 439 -8.08 7.96 11.90
CA THR A 439 -7.38 8.26 10.65
C THR A 439 -5.88 8.26 10.86
N HIS A 440 -5.18 7.45 10.06
CA HIS A 440 -3.72 7.34 10.08
C HIS A 440 -3.17 7.96 8.79
N LEU A 441 -2.40 9.04 8.92
CA LEU A 441 -1.71 9.67 7.80
C LEU A 441 -0.40 8.93 7.51
N VAL A 442 -0.32 8.30 6.35
CA VAL A 442 0.88 7.60 5.88
C VAL A 442 1.77 8.56 5.12
N MET A 443 3.04 8.63 5.50
CA MET A 443 4.08 9.41 4.85
C MET A 443 5.33 8.55 4.64
N SER A 444 6.00 8.70 3.50
CA SER A 444 7.27 7.99 3.23
C SER A 444 8.42 8.69 3.96
N ALA A 445 9.33 7.92 4.55
CA ALA A 445 10.52 8.44 5.22
C ALA A 445 11.44 9.29 4.31
N HIS A 446 11.28 9.17 2.98
CA HIS A 446 12.00 9.94 1.96
C HIS A 446 11.46 11.36 1.73
N MET A 447 10.27 11.66 2.25
CA MET A 447 9.69 12.99 2.07
C MET A 447 10.55 14.02 2.78
N LYS A 448 10.67 15.21 2.18
CA LYS A 448 11.33 16.33 2.86
C LYS A 448 10.50 16.74 4.07
N GLU A 449 11.16 17.20 5.13
CA GLU A 449 10.50 17.68 6.35
C GLU A 449 9.36 18.67 6.05
N LYS A 450 9.62 19.65 5.17
CA LYS A 450 8.62 20.65 4.76
C LYS A 450 7.40 20.02 4.08
N ASP A 451 7.60 19.00 3.26
CA ASP A 451 6.52 18.32 2.54
C ASP A 451 5.70 17.43 3.48
N MET A 452 6.33 16.82 4.50
CA MET A 452 5.64 16.08 5.56
C MET A 452 4.77 17.03 6.41
N LEU A 453 5.33 18.16 6.86
CA LEU A 453 4.58 19.16 7.62
C LEU A 453 3.43 19.75 6.81
N GLU A 454 3.62 20.03 5.52
CA GLU A 454 2.53 20.45 4.63
C GLU A 454 1.47 19.35 4.50
N ALA A 455 1.86 18.08 4.36
CA ALA A 455 0.90 16.97 4.29
C ALA A 455 0.07 16.89 5.59
N ILE A 456 0.69 16.93 6.77
CA ILE A 456 -0.03 16.96 8.06
C ILE A 456 -1.03 18.12 8.09
N GLN A 457 -0.59 19.33 7.70
CA GLN A 457 -1.46 20.51 7.69
C GLN A 457 -2.64 20.34 6.73
N ARG A 458 -2.41 19.89 5.49
CA ARG A 458 -3.44 19.79 4.45
C ARG A 458 -4.43 18.68 4.74
N PHE A 459 -3.97 17.56 5.28
CA PHE A 459 -4.82 16.42 5.64
C PHE A 459 -5.45 16.55 7.04
N SER A 460 -5.01 17.49 7.89
CA SER A 460 -5.56 17.72 9.24
C SER A 460 -7.08 17.84 9.28
N GLY A 461 -7.66 18.32 8.19
CA GLY A 461 -9.09 18.40 8.01
C GLY A 461 -9.83 17.05 8.10
N ALA A 462 -9.23 15.97 7.62
CA ALA A 462 -9.78 14.62 7.75
C ALA A 462 -9.53 14.02 9.15
N ARG A 463 -9.16 14.87 10.12
CA ARG A 463 -8.78 14.54 11.50
C ARG A 463 -7.68 13.50 11.52
N VAL A 464 -6.42 13.92 11.49
CA VAL A 464 -5.27 13.02 11.60
C VAL A 464 -5.06 12.63 13.07
N ASP A 465 -5.42 11.41 13.45
CA ASP A 465 -5.20 10.91 14.82
C ASP A 465 -3.76 10.37 15.00
N HIS A 466 -3.21 9.74 13.96
CA HIS A 466 -1.88 9.14 13.98
C HIS A 466 -1.10 9.35 12.68
N VAL A 467 0.22 9.27 12.75
CA VAL A 467 1.09 9.13 11.57
C VAL A 467 1.69 7.74 11.48
N ILE A 468 1.86 7.26 10.24
CA ILE A 468 2.65 6.06 9.92
C ILE A 468 3.79 6.51 9.01
N PHE A 469 5.02 6.22 9.41
CA PHE A 469 6.17 6.39 8.51
C PHE A 469 6.44 5.09 7.76
N SER A 470 6.44 5.16 6.44
CA SER A 470 6.72 4.02 5.59
C SER A 470 8.10 4.10 4.94
N LYS A 471 8.57 2.97 4.40
CA LYS A 471 9.78 2.90 3.57
C LYS A 471 11.04 3.32 4.34
N LEU A 472 11.14 2.94 5.61
CA LEU A 472 12.34 3.22 6.41
C LEU A 472 13.58 2.45 5.89
N ASP A 473 13.36 1.40 5.10
CA ASP A 473 14.39 0.57 4.46
C ASP A 473 15.08 1.23 3.25
N GLU A 474 14.51 2.30 2.69
CA GLU A 474 15.08 2.97 1.51
C GLU A 474 15.85 4.27 1.90
N THR A 475 15.89 4.66 3.18
CA THR A 475 16.63 5.82 3.71
C THR A 475 17.65 5.42 4.78
N ASN A 476 18.76 6.17 4.88
CA ASN A 476 19.78 6.01 5.92
C ASN A 476 19.74 7.16 6.96
N SER A 477 18.82 8.11 6.82
CA SER A 477 18.67 9.26 7.72
C SER A 477 17.26 9.31 8.28
N TYR A 478 17.16 9.28 9.60
CA TYR A 478 15.89 9.20 10.34
C TYR A 478 15.62 10.46 11.19
N GLY A 479 16.59 11.38 11.33
CA GLY A 479 16.43 12.60 12.12
C GLY A 479 15.32 13.53 11.61
N THR A 480 15.04 13.49 10.30
CA THR A 480 13.89 14.20 9.71
C THR A 480 12.56 13.76 10.34
N LEU A 481 12.41 12.48 10.69
CA LEU A 481 11.19 11.97 11.33
C LEU A 481 11.01 12.60 12.70
N LEU A 482 12.09 12.72 13.48
CA LEU A 482 12.08 13.36 14.78
C LEU A 482 11.71 14.84 14.67
N ASN A 483 12.28 15.58 13.71
CA ASN A 483 11.94 16.99 13.48
C ASN A 483 10.44 17.17 13.20
N VAL A 484 9.84 16.28 12.40
CA VAL A 484 8.42 16.34 12.06
C VAL A 484 7.55 16.01 13.28
N LEU A 485 7.89 14.97 14.03
CA LEU A 485 7.13 14.57 15.22
C LEU A 485 7.15 15.64 16.31
N ASP A 486 8.32 16.24 16.57
CA ASP A 486 8.49 17.32 17.55
C ASP A 486 7.66 18.56 17.17
N LYS A 487 7.68 18.97 15.89
CA LYS A 487 6.93 20.13 15.40
C LYS A 487 5.42 19.90 15.29
N ALA A 488 5.00 18.72 14.86
CA ALA A 488 3.59 18.44 14.58
C ALA A 488 2.82 17.98 15.81
N GLY A 489 3.48 17.34 16.78
CA GLY A 489 2.84 16.77 17.97
C GLY A 489 1.84 15.64 17.68
N VAL A 490 1.80 15.14 16.43
CA VAL A 490 0.91 14.03 16.04
C VAL A 490 1.61 12.72 16.38
N PRO A 491 0.95 11.81 17.12
CA PRO A 491 1.62 10.61 17.56
C PRO A 491 1.83 9.60 16.44
N VAL A 492 2.96 8.91 16.47
CA VAL A 492 3.31 7.86 15.51
C VAL A 492 2.75 6.51 15.99
N SER A 493 2.09 5.76 15.09
CA SER A 493 1.50 4.46 15.40
C SER A 493 2.33 3.28 14.88
N TYR A 494 2.82 3.37 13.64
CA TYR A 494 3.60 2.30 13.00
C TYR A 494 4.75 2.84 12.15
N LEU A 495 5.74 1.98 11.96
CA LEU A 495 6.86 2.15 11.04
C LEU A 495 6.88 0.97 10.07
N THR A 496 7.08 1.20 8.77
CA THR A 496 7.31 0.11 7.81
C THR A 496 8.76 0.07 7.35
N THR A 497 9.34 -1.13 7.37
CA THR A 497 10.80 -1.36 7.30
C THR A 497 11.18 -2.30 6.16
N GLY A 498 10.34 -2.41 5.13
CA GLY A 498 10.55 -3.34 4.01
C GLY A 498 9.28 -3.68 3.25
N GLN A 499 9.35 -4.72 2.42
CA GLN A 499 8.30 -5.12 1.49
C GLN A 499 7.54 -6.39 1.92
N LYS A 500 8.09 -7.19 2.84
CA LYS A 500 7.46 -8.43 3.30
C LYS A 500 6.19 -8.15 4.08
N VAL A 501 5.24 -9.06 3.95
CA VAL A 501 3.92 -8.94 4.56
C VAL A 501 3.55 -10.26 5.21
N PRO A 502 3.15 -10.22 6.50
CA PRO A 502 2.94 -9.05 7.37
C PRO A 502 4.20 -8.54 8.08
N GLU A 503 5.39 -9.07 7.80
CA GLU A 503 6.52 -8.96 8.72
C GLU A 503 7.17 -7.58 8.79
N ASP A 504 7.28 -6.85 7.67
CA ASP A 504 8.06 -5.61 7.62
C ASP A 504 7.24 -4.38 8.07
N ILE A 505 6.54 -4.50 9.19
CA ILE A 505 5.87 -3.41 9.91
C ILE A 505 6.06 -3.62 11.41
N GLU A 506 6.38 -2.54 12.11
CA GLU A 506 6.51 -2.55 13.57
C GLU A 506 5.68 -1.45 14.20
N THR A 507 5.19 -1.71 15.41
CA THR A 507 4.58 -0.66 16.23
C THR A 507 5.66 0.38 16.53
N ALA A 508 5.33 1.66 16.37
CA ALA A 508 6.30 2.71 16.63
C ALA A 508 6.65 2.75 18.12
N ASP A 509 7.95 2.78 18.40
CA ASP A 509 8.52 2.86 19.75
C ASP A 509 9.60 3.96 19.78
N GLY A 510 9.56 4.77 20.85
CA GLY A 510 10.48 5.90 20.99
C GLY A 510 11.94 5.47 21.12
N LYS A 511 12.21 4.36 21.82
CA LYS A 511 13.59 3.85 21.95
C LYS A 511 14.07 3.32 20.61
N ARG A 512 13.22 2.59 19.88
CA ARG A 512 13.55 2.09 18.55
C ARG A 512 13.91 3.21 17.57
N LEU A 513 13.12 4.29 17.53
CA LEU A 513 13.43 5.46 16.71
C LEU A 513 14.72 6.16 17.17
N ALA A 514 14.94 6.29 18.47
CA ALA A 514 16.17 6.86 19.01
C ALA A 514 17.41 6.05 18.62
N GLU A 515 17.33 4.72 18.66
CA GLU A 515 18.40 3.82 18.19
C GLU A 515 18.67 4.02 16.69
N MET A 516 17.62 4.03 15.86
CA MET A 516 17.77 4.27 14.43
C MET A 516 18.42 5.63 14.13
N ILE A 517 18.06 6.68 14.86
CA ILE A 517 18.63 8.03 14.67
C ILE A 517 20.10 8.05 15.08
N LEU A 518 20.46 7.39 16.18
CA LEU A 518 21.83 7.48 16.69
C LEU A 518 22.81 6.54 15.96
N GLY A 519 22.34 5.46 15.34
CA GLY A 519 23.16 4.44 14.69
C GLY A 519 23.45 3.24 15.58
#